data_AF-A0A2S5JML5-F1
#
_entry.id   AF-A0A2S5JML5-F1
#
_cell.length_a   1.000
_cell.length_b   1.000
_cell.length_c   1.000
_cell.angle_alpha   90.00
_cell.angle_beta   90.00
_cell.angle_gamma   90.00
#
_symmetry.space_group_name_H-M   'P 1'
#
loop_
_entity.id
_entity.type
_entity.pdbx_description
1 polymer ?
#
loop_
_entity_poly.entity_id
_entity_poly.type
_entity_poly.pdbx_seq_one_letter_code
_entity_poly.pdbx_strand_id
1 'polypeptide(L)'
;MIDWDHIDQLRQELGRNEFLHVVTLFLDEVQEAFDRLKRATDAGQLRSDLHFLKGAALNLGFRDLAAKCRTDEAMLAAGRSDAVDLASIIDCFTRSRSAFLSGLDQRGETLPGAPAPGR
;
A
#
# COMPACT_ATOMS: atom_id res chain seq x y z
N MET A 1 -10.87 3.48 0.36
CA MET A 1 -10.98 4.87 -0.14
C MET A 1 -9.63 5.56 0.03
N ILE A 2 -9.14 6.28 -1.00
CA ILE A 2 -7.83 6.97 -1.00
C ILE A 2 -8.01 8.39 -0.47
N ASP A 3 -7.15 8.81 0.45
CA ASP A 3 -7.09 10.17 0.98
C ASP A 3 -6.34 11.11 0.02
N TRP A 4 -7.06 11.64 -0.97
CA TRP A 4 -6.43 12.48 -2.00
C TRP A 4 -6.00 13.86 -1.51
N ASP A 5 -6.66 14.40 -0.48
CA ASP A 5 -6.29 15.69 0.10
C ASP A 5 -4.88 15.61 0.71
N HIS A 6 -4.58 14.51 1.40
CA HIS A 6 -3.23 14.24 1.90
C HIS A 6 -2.19 14.13 0.78
N ILE A 7 -2.54 13.46 -0.33
CA ILE A 7 -1.64 13.29 -1.47
C ILE A 7 -1.37 14.62 -2.17
N ASP A 8 -2.39 15.46 -2.36
CA ASP A 8 -2.24 16.78 -2.96
C ASP A 8 -1.38 17.70 -2.09
N GLN A 9 -1.50 17.61 -0.75
CA GLN A 9 -0.64 18.34 0.18
C GLN A 9 0.82 17.86 0.09
N LEU A 10 1.06 16.56 0.11
CA LEU A 10 2.41 15.99 0.01
C LEU A 10 3.09 16.41 -1.31
N ARG A 11 2.33 16.44 -2.41
CA ARG A 11 2.78 16.91 -3.72
C ARG A 11 3.17 18.39 -3.70
N GLN A 12 2.41 19.23 -2.99
CA GLN A 12 2.71 20.67 -2.87
C GLN A 12 3.96 20.91 -2.02
N GLU A 13 4.16 20.13 -0.96
CA GLU A 13 5.30 20.27 -0.04
C GLU A 13 6.62 19.80 -0.66
N LEU A 14 6.61 18.67 -1.37
CA LEU A 14 7.82 18.10 -2.00
C LEU A 14 8.11 18.68 -3.39
N GLY A 15 7.07 19.17 -4.07
CA GLY A 15 7.12 19.45 -5.50
C GLY A 15 7.02 18.20 -6.37
N ARG A 16 6.64 18.39 -7.63
CA ARG A 16 6.22 17.32 -8.54
C ARG A 16 7.23 16.17 -8.69
N ASN A 17 8.48 16.49 -9.01
CA ASN A 17 9.49 15.48 -9.35
C ASN A 17 9.89 14.65 -8.12
N GLU A 18 10.12 15.30 -7.00
CA GLU A 18 10.45 14.63 -5.74
C GLU A 18 9.28 13.77 -5.25
N PHE A 19 8.04 14.29 -5.35
CA PHE A 19 6.84 13.53 -5.03
C PHE A 19 6.75 12.23 -5.85
N LEU A 20 6.91 12.31 -7.18
CA LEU A 20 6.88 11.12 -8.04
C LEU A 20 7.99 10.13 -7.69
N HIS A 21 9.18 10.61 -7.37
CA HIS A 21 10.29 9.74 -6.96
C HIS A 21 9.99 9.02 -5.63
N VAL A 22 9.53 9.77 -4.63
CA VAL A 22 9.16 9.23 -3.31
C VAL A 22 8.04 8.20 -3.45
N VAL A 23 6.99 8.52 -4.21
CA VAL A 23 5.87 7.60 -4.46
C VAL A 23 6.33 6.32 -5.17
N THR A 24 7.25 6.43 -6.14
CA THR A 24 7.80 5.25 -6.84
C THR A 24 8.52 4.33 -5.86
N LEU A 25 9.47 4.89 -5.09
CA LEU A 25 10.24 4.12 -4.11
C LEU A 25 9.32 3.45 -3.08
N PHE A 26 8.31 4.18 -2.62
CA PHE A 26 7.36 3.69 -1.64
C PHE A 26 6.49 2.54 -2.18
N LEU A 27 6.03 2.65 -3.43
CA LEU A 27 5.25 1.58 -4.06
C LEU A 27 6.10 0.32 -4.27
N ASP A 28 7.40 0.47 -4.58
CA ASP A 28 8.33 -0.64 -4.69
C ASP A 28 8.56 -1.32 -3.34
N GLU A 29 8.80 -0.56 -2.27
CA GLU A 29 8.94 -1.10 -0.91
C GLU A 29 7.69 -1.85 -0.43
N VAL A 30 6.50 -1.30 -0.72
CA VAL A 30 5.22 -1.96 -0.39
C VAL A 30 5.07 -3.26 -1.19
N GLN A 31 5.42 -3.25 -2.47
CA GLN A 31 5.38 -4.44 -3.31
C GLN A 31 6.31 -5.54 -2.78
N GLU A 32 7.54 -5.18 -2.37
CA GLU A 32 8.48 -6.10 -1.74
C GLU A 32 7.94 -6.65 -0.42
N ALA A 33 7.31 -5.82 0.41
CA ALA A 33 6.69 -6.26 1.65
C ALA A 33 5.56 -7.26 1.40
N PHE A 34 4.75 -7.09 0.35
CA PHE A 34 3.76 -8.09 -0.06
C PHE A 34 4.41 -9.40 -0.53
N ASP A 35 5.55 -9.33 -1.21
CA ASP A 35 6.26 -10.54 -1.63
C ASP A 35 6.94 -11.25 -0.47
N ARG A 36 7.33 -10.54 0.60
CA ARG A 36 7.74 -11.16 1.88
C ARG A 36 6.55 -11.79 2.59
N LEU A 37 5.42 -11.09 2.67
CA LEU A 37 4.18 -11.56 3.29
C LEU A 37 3.72 -12.90 2.68
N LYS A 38 3.78 -13.06 1.35
CA LYS A 38 3.44 -14.31 0.65
C LYS A 38 4.37 -15.49 0.98
N ARG A 39 5.61 -15.20 1.43
CA ARG A 39 6.64 -16.19 1.76
C ARG A 39 6.79 -16.41 3.26
N ALA A 40 6.08 -15.64 4.09
CA ALA A 40 6.18 -15.73 5.54
C ALA A 40 5.66 -17.08 6.04
N THR A 41 6.48 -17.77 6.84
CA THR A 41 6.14 -19.06 7.46
C THR A 41 5.95 -18.95 8.98
N ASP A 42 6.29 -17.79 9.56
CA ASP A 42 6.21 -17.51 11.00
C ASP A 42 5.26 -16.32 11.27
N ALA A 43 4.45 -16.45 12.32
CA ALA A 43 3.43 -15.47 12.69
C ALA A 43 4.02 -14.13 13.17
N GLY A 44 5.21 -14.15 13.78
CA GLY A 44 5.95 -12.97 14.19
C GLY A 44 6.45 -12.16 13.00
N GLN A 45 7.04 -12.83 12.00
CA GLN A 45 7.44 -12.18 10.74
C GLN A 45 6.21 -11.60 10.02
N LEU A 46 5.13 -12.37 9.92
CA LEU A 46 3.90 -11.94 9.28
C LEU A 46 3.31 -10.69 9.96
N ARG A 47 3.30 -10.65 11.29
CA ARG A 47 2.83 -9.50 12.06
C ARG A 47 3.69 -8.26 11.82
N SER A 48 5.01 -8.43 11.72
CA SER A 48 5.95 -7.34 11.41
C SER A 48 5.71 -6.76 10.02
N ASP A 49 5.56 -7.61 9.01
CA ASP A 49 5.26 -7.17 7.64
C ASP A 49 3.88 -6.47 7.56
N LEU A 50 2.87 -6.97 8.28
CA LEU A 50 1.56 -6.29 8.37
C LEU A 50 1.64 -4.93 9.08
N HIS A 51 2.46 -4.81 10.12
CA HIS A 51 2.69 -3.53 10.80
C HIS A 51 3.31 -2.49 9.86
N PHE A 52 4.33 -2.90 9.10
CA PHE A 52 4.94 -2.06 8.08
C PHE A 52 3.91 -1.65 7.00
N LEU A 53 3.19 -2.62 6.43
CA LEU A 53 2.19 -2.37 5.39
C LEU A 53 1.06 -1.45 5.88
N LYS A 54 0.65 -1.56 7.14
CA LYS A 54 -0.32 -0.63 7.76
C LYS A 54 0.21 0.81 7.76
N GLY A 55 1.44 1.02 8.22
CA GLY A 55 2.08 2.35 8.21
C GLY A 55 2.19 2.90 6.78
N ALA A 56 2.61 2.04 5.86
CA ALA A 56 2.73 2.38 4.45
C ALA A 56 1.39 2.79 3.82
N ALA A 57 0.35 1.99 4.07
CA ALA A 57 -1.00 2.28 3.62
C ALA A 57 -1.53 3.62 4.16
N LEU A 58 -1.24 3.97 5.41
CA LEU A 58 -1.66 5.26 5.97
C LEU A 58 -0.97 6.46 5.28
N ASN A 59 0.34 6.35 5.01
CA ASN A 59 1.09 7.42 4.32
C ASN A 59 0.60 7.67 2.89
N LEU A 60 0.15 6.63 2.17
CA LEU A 60 -0.44 6.80 0.83
C LEU A 60 -1.97 7.02 0.86
N GLY A 61 -2.56 7.13 2.05
CA GLY A 61 -4.01 7.32 2.20
C GLY A 61 -4.85 6.09 1.87
N PHE A 62 -4.28 4.88 1.79
CA PHE A 62 -4.98 3.61 1.55
C PHE A 62 -5.72 3.12 2.80
N ARG A 63 -6.78 3.85 3.18
CA ARG A 63 -7.51 3.63 4.44
C ARG A 63 -8.02 2.19 4.64
N ASP A 64 -8.55 1.58 3.59
CA ASP A 64 -9.12 0.22 3.65
C ASP A 64 -8.03 -0.83 3.87
N LEU A 65 -6.88 -0.64 3.21
CA LEU A 65 -5.72 -1.52 3.37
C LEU A 65 -5.15 -1.41 4.78
N ALA A 66 -4.98 -0.18 5.30
CA ALA A 66 -4.53 0.04 6.67
C ALA A 66 -5.46 -0.62 7.70
N ALA A 67 -6.78 -0.54 7.49
CA ALA A 67 -7.77 -1.17 8.37
C ALA A 67 -7.68 -2.71 8.34
N LYS A 68 -7.46 -3.30 7.17
CA LYS A 68 -7.21 -4.75 7.02
C LYS A 68 -5.93 -5.17 7.74
N CYS A 69 -4.80 -4.54 7.44
CA CYS A 69 -3.53 -4.86 8.08
C CYS A 69 -3.61 -4.76 9.61
N ARG A 70 -4.30 -3.74 10.15
CA ARG A 70 -4.54 -3.62 11.60
C ARG A 70 -5.37 -4.77 12.17
N THR A 71 -6.37 -5.23 11.44
CA THR A 71 -7.24 -6.34 11.87
C THR A 71 -6.46 -7.64 11.93
N ASP A 72 -5.70 -7.94 10.89
CA ASP A 72 -4.88 -9.15 10.80
C ASP A 72 -3.71 -9.13 11.79
N GLU A 73 -3.08 -7.96 12.01
CA GLU A 73 -2.08 -7.74 13.05
C GLU A 73 -2.64 -8.08 14.45
N ALA A 74 -3.87 -7.66 14.75
CA ALA A 74 -4.54 -7.97 16.01
C ALA A 74 -4.89 -9.46 16.15
N MET A 75 -5.30 -10.13 15.06
CA MET A 75 -5.55 -11.57 15.06
C MET A 75 -4.27 -12.36 15.33
N LEU A 76 -3.14 -11.98 14.72
CA LEU A 76 -1.84 -12.60 14.99
C LEU A 76 -1.39 -12.38 16.43
N ALA A 77 -1.59 -11.18 16.98
CA ALA A 77 -1.28 -10.90 18.38
C ALA A 77 -2.13 -11.74 19.34
N ALA A 78 -3.36 -12.11 18.95
CA ALA A 78 -4.23 -13.01 19.70
C ALA A 78 -3.96 -14.51 19.44
N GLY A 79 -2.94 -14.86 18.65
CA GLY A 79 -2.60 -16.24 18.31
C GLY A 79 -3.54 -16.90 17.29
N ARG A 80 -4.37 -16.11 16.59
CA ARG A 80 -5.34 -16.56 15.58
C ARG A 80 -4.79 -16.45 14.15
N SER A 81 -3.60 -16.99 13.92
CA SER A 81 -2.90 -16.92 12.63
C SER A 81 -3.68 -17.62 11.51
N ASP A 82 -4.50 -18.61 11.84
CA ASP A 82 -5.42 -19.34 10.96
C ASP A 82 -6.58 -18.48 10.45
N ALA A 83 -6.92 -17.40 11.16
CA ALA A 83 -8.00 -16.48 10.79
C ALA A 83 -7.54 -15.34 9.87
N VAL A 84 -6.24 -15.23 9.59
CA VAL A 84 -5.67 -14.18 8.72
C VAL A 84 -5.92 -14.53 7.26
N ASP A 85 -6.61 -13.64 6.55
CA ASP A 85 -6.91 -13.81 5.13
C ASP A 85 -5.93 -13.00 4.27
N LEU A 86 -4.76 -13.57 4.01
CA LEU A 86 -3.73 -12.92 3.19
C LEU A 86 -4.20 -12.64 1.77
N ALA A 87 -5.06 -13.48 1.20
CA ALA A 87 -5.61 -13.26 -0.14
C ALA A 87 -6.45 -11.98 -0.18
N SER A 88 -7.30 -11.75 0.83
CA SER A 88 -8.10 -10.54 0.95
C SER A 88 -7.26 -9.27 1.09
N ILE A 89 -6.13 -9.33 1.80
CA ILE A 89 -5.20 -8.19 1.92
C ILE A 89 -4.54 -7.89 0.58
N ILE A 90 -4.04 -8.92 -0.11
CA ILE A 90 -3.38 -8.80 -1.42
C ILE A 90 -4.35 -8.24 -2.46
N ASP A 91 -5.60 -8.70 -2.48
CA ASP A 91 -6.65 -8.18 -3.36
C ASP A 91 -6.97 -6.71 -3.06
N CYS A 92 -7.06 -6.36 -1.78
CA CYS A 92 -7.29 -4.98 -1.35
C CYS A 92 -6.15 -4.05 -1.79
N PHE A 93 -4.90 -4.50 -1.67
CA PHE A 93 -3.74 -3.74 -2.15
C PHE A 93 -3.77 -3.57 -3.68
N THR A 94 -3.99 -4.64 -4.43
CA THR A 94 -4.04 -4.59 -5.90
C THR A 94 -5.06 -3.55 -6.38
N ARG A 95 -6.25 -3.53 -5.78
CA ARG A 95 -7.30 -2.54 -6.07
C ARG A 95 -6.91 -1.12 -5.67
N SER A 96 -6.35 -0.96 -4.46
CA SER A 96 -5.93 0.35 -3.95
C SER A 96 -4.81 0.95 -4.81
N ARG A 97 -3.81 0.15 -5.18
CA ARG A 97 -2.72 0.53 -6.07
C ARG A 97 -3.24 0.92 -7.45
N SER A 98 -4.12 0.13 -8.05
CA SER A 98 -4.71 0.47 -9.36
C SER A 98 -5.47 1.79 -9.30
N ALA A 99 -6.30 1.99 -8.28
CA ALA A 99 -7.05 3.25 -8.10
C ALA A 99 -6.13 4.46 -7.86
N PHE A 100 -5.03 4.26 -7.14
CA PHE A 100 -4.03 5.29 -6.90
C PHE A 100 -3.29 5.69 -8.18
N LEU A 101 -2.82 4.72 -8.95
CA LEU A 101 -2.14 4.99 -10.23
C LEU A 101 -3.09 5.70 -11.22
N SER A 102 -4.33 5.24 -11.35
CA SER A 102 -5.33 5.90 -12.19
C SER A 102 -5.64 7.32 -11.72
N GLY A 103 -5.74 7.56 -10.41
CA GLY A 103 -5.99 8.89 -9.88
C GLY A 103 -4.81 9.84 -10.02
N LEU A 104 -3.57 9.35 -9.96
CA LEU A 104 -2.38 10.15 -10.28
C LEU A 104 -2.36 10.56 -11.77
N ASP A 105 -2.66 9.63 -12.67
CA ASP A 105 -2.72 9.91 -14.10
C ASP A 105 -3.79 10.97 -14.44
N GLN A 106 -4.97 10.89 -13.82
CA GLN A 106 -6.03 11.90 -13.93
C GLN A 106 -5.61 13.29 -13.44
N ARG A 107 -4.63 13.36 -12.53
CA ARG A 107 -4.05 14.61 -12.00
C ARG A 107 -2.87 15.11 -12.84
N GLY A 108 -2.54 14.42 -13.93
CA GLY A 108 -1.38 14.71 -14.79
C GLY A 108 -0.05 14.24 -14.19
N GLU A 109 -0.09 13.37 -13.19
CA GLU A 109 1.08 12.83 -12.52
C GLU A 109 1.35 11.39 -13.02
N THR A 110 2.17 11.26 -14.06
CA THR A 110 2.55 9.95 -14.60
C THR A 110 3.83 9.46 -13.95
N LEU A 111 3.76 8.33 -13.24
CA LEU A 111 4.94 7.68 -12.69
C LEU A 111 5.80 7.08 -13.82
N PRO A 112 7.12 7.30 -13.83
CA PRO A 112 8.00 6.67 -14.82
C PRO A 112 7.94 5.14 -14.66
N GLY A 113 7.61 4.43 -15.74
CA GLY A 113 7.51 2.97 -15.75
C GLY A 113 6.13 2.39 -15.44
N ALA A 114 5.10 3.21 -15.21
CA ALA A 114 3.72 2.72 -15.19
C ALA A 114 3.33 2.20 -16.59
N PRO A 115 2.71 1.01 -16.71
CA PRO A 115 2.19 0.56 -18.00
C PRO A 115 1.20 1.60 -18.51
N ALA A 116 1.42 2.11 -19.74
CA ALA A 116 0.53 3.07 -20.35
C ALA A 116 -0.91 2.54 -20.33
N PRO A 117 -1.93 3.36 -20.00
CA PRO A 117 -3.31 2.92 -20.07
C PRO A 117 -3.58 2.45 -21.50
N GLY A 118 -3.98 1.18 -21.64
CA GLY A 118 -4.34 0.57 -22.91
C GLY A 118 -5.38 1.44 -23.59
N ARG A 119 -5.00 1.93 -24.78
CA ARG A 119 -5.78 2.84 -25.61
C ARG A 119 -7.06 2.20 -26.13
#